data_AF-A0A357A5J1-F1
#
_entry.id   AF-A0A357A5J1-F1
#
_cell.length_a   1.000
_cell.length_b   1.000
_cell.length_c   1.000
_cell.angle_alpha   90.00
_cell.angle_beta   90.00
_cell.angle_gamma   90.00
#
_symmetry.space_group_name_H-M   'P 1'
#
loop_
_entity.id
_entity.type
_entity.pdbx_description
1 polymer ?
#
loop_
_entity_poly.entity_id
_entity_poly.type
_entity_poly.pdbx_seq_one_letter_code
_entity_poly.pdbx_strand_id
1 'polypeptide(L)'
;QEMEEGLMAFAVARDQIAIAVSNSNPLSAGLTAQQVKDIFQGKITNWSEVGGANRQIRVINRPTVSGTRQTFQELALQGENFGTTPNITTLDRDATTPMLQALGEDGIGYATADQIVSQSTVRALAIDGVLPGFSSYPYTRDLYYVYKSPPNESVKAFLGYVESMN
;
A
#
# COMPACT_ATOMS: atom_id res chain seq x y z
N GLN A 1 -1.90 -14.47 18.11
CA GLN A 1 -1.46 -15.55 17.22
C GLN A 1 0.04 -15.79 17.34
N GLU A 2 0.93 -14.86 16.96
CA GLU A 2 2.39 -15.09 17.06
C GLU A 2 2.92 -15.26 18.51
N MET A 3 2.40 -14.48 19.47
CA MET A 3 2.80 -14.60 20.89
C MET A 3 2.44 -15.95 21.53
N GLU A 4 1.40 -16.62 21.03
CA GLU A 4 0.96 -17.92 21.54
C GLU A 4 1.87 -19.06 21.04
N GLU A 5 2.69 -18.80 20.02
CA GLU A 5 3.67 -19.74 19.45
C GLU A 5 5.08 -19.56 20.04
N GLY A 6 5.22 -18.73 21.09
CA GLY A 6 6.51 -18.39 21.71
C GLY A 6 7.34 -17.43 20.86
N LEU A 7 6.71 -16.68 19.97
CA LEU A 7 7.35 -15.63 19.18
C LEU A 7 7.16 -14.26 19.86
N MET A 8 8.14 -13.39 19.69
CA MET A 8 8.10 -11.98 20.09
C MET A 8 8.35 -11.09 18.87
N ALA A 9 7.75 -9.90 18.90
CA ALA A 9 7.91 -8.88 17.87
C ALA A 9 8.80 -7.73 18.38
N PHE A 10 9.74 -7.29 17.55
CA PHE A 10 10.60 -6.13 17.77
C PHE A 10 10.25 -5.06 16.73
N ALA A 11 9.77 -3.90 17.16
CA ALA A 11 9.40 -2.82 16.25
C ALA A 11 10.64 -2.20 15.59
N VAL A 12 10.59 -2.00 14.27
CA VAL A 12 11.74 -1.58 13.46
C VAL A 12 11.51 -0.20 12.86
N ALA A 13 10.36 -0.02 12.21
CA ALA A 13 10.07 1.17 11.44
C ALA A 13 8.56 1.39 11.35
N ARG A 14 8.17 2.59 10.94
CA ARG A 14 6.81 2.92 10.55
C ARG A 14 6.81 3.27 9.07
N ASP A 15 6.00 2.56 8.29
CA ASP A 15 5.85 2.82 6.86
C ASP A 15 4.38 3.14 6.52
N GLN A 16 4.20 3.73 5.35
CA GLN A 16 2.90 4.17 4.84
C GLN A 16 2.64 3.54 3.48
N ILE A 17 1.43 3.03 3.30
CA ILE A 17 0.97 2.50 2.02
C ILE A 17 0.24 3.61 1.27
N ALA A 18 0.85 4.09 0.20
CA ALA A 18 0.33 5.17 -0.60
C ALA A 18 -0.37 4.66 -1.86
N ILE A 19 -1.46 5.34 -2.23
CA ILE A 19 -2.13 5.16 -3.51
C ILE A 19 -1.31 5.85 -4.59
N ALA A 20 -1.04 5.14 -5.68
CA ALA A 20 -0.24 5.61 -6.80
C ALA A 20 -1.05 5.71 -8.09
N VAL A 21 -0.74 6.74 -8.87
CA VAL A 21 -1.18 6.93 -10.26
C VAL A 21 0.00 7.44 -11.09
N SER A 22 -0.03 7.26 -12.42
CA SER A 22 0.95 7.90 -13.32
C SER A 22 0.88 9.42 -13.20
N ASN A 23 2.00 10.12 -13.35
CA ASN A 23 2.07 11.58 -13.43
C ASN A 23 1.16 12.20 -14.51
N SER A 24 0.81 11.43 -15.55
CA SER A 24 -0.12 11.84 -16.60
C SER A 24 -1.61 11.61 -16.29
N ASN A 25 -1.95 10.94 -15.17
CA ASN A 25 -3.34 10.81 -14.74
C ASN A 25 -3.90 12.19 -14.36
N PRO A 26 -5.00 12.67 -14.98
CA PRO A 26 -5.47 14.04 -14.85
C PRO A 26 -6.17 14.36 -13.52
N LEU A 27 -6.38 13.37 -12.64
CA LEU A 27 -7.00 13.59 -11.34
C LEU A 27 -6.08 14.50 -10.48
N SER A 28 -6.53 15.73 -10.27
CA SER A 28 -5.82 16.72 -9.44
C SER A 28 -6.28 16.70 -7.99
N ALA A 29 -7.54 16.33 -7.75
CA ALA A 29 -8.05 16.09 -6.40
C ALA A 29 -7.48 14.80 -5.83
N GLY A 30 -7.28 14.76 -4.51
CA GLY A 30 -7.08 13.50 -3.79
C GLY A 30 -8.35 12.64 -3.80
N LEU A 31 -8.28 11.49 -3.15
CA LEU A 31 -9.42 10.61 -2.92
C LEU A 31 -9.83 10.64 -1.45
N THR A 32 -11.09 10.37 -1.16
CA THR A 32 -11.48 10.02 0.22
C THR A 32 -11.13 8.57 0.51
N ALA A 33 -10.97 8.20 1.79
CA ALA A 33 -10.74 6.79 2.15
C ALA A 33 -11.87 5.86 1.66
N GLN A 34 -13.11 6.35 1.66
CA GLN A 34 -14.26 5.61 1.13
C GLN A 34 -14.18 5.42 -0.39
N GLN A 35 -13.75 6.43 -1.15
CA GLN A 35 -13.55 6.30 -2.59
C GLN A 35 -12.44 5.31 -2.92
N VAL A 36 -11.34 5.30 -2.16
CA VAL A 36 -10.30 4.27 -2.30
C VAL A 36 -10.91 2.89 -2.13
N LYS A 37 -11.64 2.66 -1.03
CA LYS A 37 -12.30 1.36 -0.78
C LYS A 37 -13.22 0.96 -1.94
N ASP A 38 -14.09 1.86 -2.38
CA ASP A 38 -15.07 1.57 -3.43
C ASP A 38 -14.41 1.34 -4.80
N ILE A 39 -13.29 2.00 -5.12
CA ILE A 39 -12.49 1.74 -6.33
C ILE A 39 -11.89 0.32 -6.29
N PHE A 40 -11.20 -0.03 -5.20
CA PHE A 40 -10.52 -1.32 -5.08
C PHE A 40 -11.49 -2.50 -4.82
N GLN A 41 -12.74 -2.21 -4.48
CA GLN A 41 -13.86 -3.17 -4.47
C GLN A 41 -14.61 -3.25 -5.81
N GLY A 42 -14.29 -2.39 -6.78
CA GLY A 42 -14.93 -2.38 -8.10
C GLY A 42 -16.33 -1.77 -8.12
N LYS A 43 -16.72 -1.02 -7.08
CA LYS A 43 -17.98 -0.27 -7.04
C LYS A 43 -17.87 1.04 -7.81
N ILE A 44 -16.74 1.73 -7.69
CA ILE A 44 -16.37 2.86 -8.54
C ILE A 44 -15.45 2.33 -9.63
N THR A 45 -15.83 2.56 -10.89
CA THR A 45 -15.11 1.99 -12.04
C THR A 45 -14.72 3.04 -13.08
N ASN A 46 -15.11 4.30 -12.90
CA ASN A 46 -14.80 5.40 -13.78
C ASN A 46 -14.31 6.62 -12.99
N TRP A 47 -13.24 7.27 -13.48
CA TRP A 47 -12.64 8.44 -12.86
C TRP A 47 -13.63 9.61 -12.72
N SER A 48 -14.64 9.74 -13.59
CA SER A 48 -15.66 10.79 -13.48
C SER A 48 -16.51 10.69 -12.19
N GLU A 49 -16.62 9.50 -11.60
CA GLU A 49 -17.35 9.28 -10.34
C GLU A 49 -16.63 9.89 -9.13
N VAL A 50 -15.35 10.23 -9.28
CA VAL A 50 -14.51 10.87 -8.25
C VAL A 50 -14.00 12.25 -8.69
N GLY A 51 -14.64 12.86 -9.70
CA GLY A 51 -14.29 14.20 -10.19
C GLY A 51 -13.14 14.26 -11.19
N GLY A 52 -12.71 13.11 -11.72
CA GLY A 52 -11.73 13.01 -12.80
C GLY A 52 -12.34 13.03 -14.20
N ALA A 53 -11.54 12.67 -15.20
CA ALA A 53 -11.99 12.53 -16.58
C ALA A 53 -12.99 11.37 -16.75
N ASN A 54 -13.89 11.43 -17.73
CA ASN A 54 -14.75 10.29 -18.07
C ASN A 54 -13.91 9.19 -18.74
N ARG A 55 -13.35 8.30 -17.93
CA ARG A 55 -12.44 7.22 -18.34
C ARG A 55 -12.50 6.09 -17.32
N GLN A 56 -12.53 4.86 -17.80
CA GLN A 56 -12.50 3.68 -16.94
C GLN A 56 -11.24 3.66 -16.07
N ILE A 57 -11.39 3.27 -14.80
CA ILE A 57 -10.29 3.07 -13.85
C ILE A 57 -9.75 1.67 -14.03
N ARG A 58 -8.45 1.53 -14.31
CA ARG A 58 -7.77 0.22 -14.22
C ARG A 58 -7.10 0.07 -12.86
N VAL A 59 -7.61 -0.83 -12.03
CA VAL A 59 -6.92 -1.18 -10.79
C VAL A 59 -5.85 -2.22 -11.10
N ILE A 60 -4.59 -1.92 -10.75
CA ILE A 60 -3.50 -2.89 -10.79
C ILE A 60 -3.18 -3.30 -9.36
N ASN A 61 -3.52 -4.53 -9.04
CA ASN A 61 -3.40 -5.12 -7.72
C ASN A 61 -2.20 -6.07 -7.63
N ARG A 62 -1.69 -6.27 -6.43
CA ARG A 62 -0.58 -7.18 -6.12
C ARG A 62 -1.06 -8.63 -5.96
N PRO A 63 -0.19 -9.65 -6.15
CA PRO A 63 -0.56 -11.04 -5.89
C PRO A 63 -0.97 -11.26 -4.43
N THR A 64 -1.71 -12.34 -4.18
CA THR A 64 -2.22 -12.71 -2.84
C THR A 64 -1.12 -12.93 -1.80
N VAL A 65 0.08 -13.31 -2.24
CA VAL A 65 1.25 -13.53 -1.37
C VAL A 65 1.92 -12.23 -0.88
N SER A 66 1.48 -11.06 -1.38
CA SER A 66 2.09 -9.78 -1.03
C SER A 66 1.68 -9.31 0.36
N GLY A 67 2.65 -9.11 1.26
CA GLY A 67 2.39 -8.49 2.56
C GLY A 67 1.84 -7.06 2.43
N THR A 68 2.25 -6.31 1.41
CA THR A 68 1.70 -4.97 1.12
C THR A 68 0.22 -5.06 0.73
N ARG A 69 -0.20 -6.09 -0.01
CA ARG A 69 -1.62 -6.33 -0.31
C ARG A 69 -2.41 -6.62 0.94
N GLN A 70 -1.91 -7.50 1.80
CA GLN A 70 -2.58 -7.85 3.04
C GLN A 70 -2.80 -6.60 3.90
N THR A 71 -1.75 -5.81 4.13
CA THR A 71 -1.92 -4.59 4.91
C THR A 71 -2.80 -3.55 4.21
N PHE A 72 -2.74 -3.43 2.88
CA PHE A 72 -3.66 -2.55 2.16
C PHE A 72 -5.12 -2.98 2.33
N GLN A 73 -5.39 -4.30 2.32
CA GLN A 73 -6.71 -4.84 2.59
C GLN A 73 -7.19 -4.49 4.00
N GLU A 74 -6.33 -4.66 5.00
CA GLU A 74 -6.65 -4.35 6.39
C GLU A 74 -6.92 -2.84 6.60
N LEU A 75 -6.06 -1.97 6.05
CA LEU A 75 -6.13 -0.53 6.27
C LEU A 75 -7.16 0.17 5.37
N ALA A 76 -7.07 -0.04 4.06
CA ALA A 76 -7.88 0.69 3.08
C ALA A 76 -9.24 0.02 2.82
N LEU A 77 -9.29 -1.32 2.86
CA LEU A 77 -10.56 -2.06 2.68
C LEU A 77 -11.21 -2.46 4.00
N GLN A 78 -10.60 -2.13 5.14
CA GLN A 78 -11.09 -2.48 6.48
C GLN A 78 -11.30 -3.99 6.64
N GLY A 79 -10.39 -4.79 6.07
CA GLY A 79 -10.44 -6.25 6.08
C GLY A 79 -11.37 -6.88 5.04
N GLU A 80 -12.15 -6.10 4.30
CA GLU A 80 -13.01 -6.63 3.24
C GLU A 80 -12.22 -7.09 2.01
N ASN A 81 -12.84 -7.92 1.17
CA ASN A 81 -12.18 -8.43 -0.03
C ASN A 81 -12.05 -7.36 -1.12
N PHE A 82 -10.99 -7.51 -1.92
CA PHE A 82 -10.88 -6.82 -3.21
C PHE A 82 -12.01 -7.24 -4.15
N GLY A 83 -12.37 -6.35 -5.06
CA GLY A 83 -13.34 -6.63 -6.11
C GLY A 83 -12.80 -7.63 -7.15
N THR A 84 -13.73 -8.21 -7.91
CA THR A 84 -13.46 -9.15 -9.01
C THR A 84 -13.96 -8.62 -10.36
N THR A 85 -14.22 -7.32 -10.46
CA THR A 85 -14.69 -6.68 -11.69
C THR A 85 -13.61 -6.68 -12.77
N PRO A 86 -13.98 -6.66 -14.07
CA PRO A 86 -13.02 -6.79 -15.18
C PRO A 86 -11.94 -5.70 -15.23
N ASN A 87 -12.17 -4.55 -14.60
CA ASN A 87 -11.21 -3.46 -14.54
C ASN A 87 -10.14 -3.63 -13.45
N ILE A 88 -10.21 -4.71 -12.65
CA ILE A 88 -9.24 -5.05 -11.62
C ILE A 88 -8.35 -6.19 -12.12
N THR A 89 -7.07 -5.91 -12.26
CA THR A 89 -6.05 -6.90 -12.64
C THR A 89 -5.16 -7.20 -11.44
N THR A 90 -5.07 -8.46 -11.03
CA THR A 90 -4.09 -8.91 -10.04
C THR A 90 -2.86 -9.44 -10.76
N LEU A 91 -1.68 -8.90 -10.46
CA LEU A 91 -0.42 -9.37 -11.02
C LEU A 91 0.00 -10.73 -10.44
N ASP A 92 0.72 -11.53 -11.23
CA ASP A 92 1.22 -12.85 -10.80
C ASP A 92 2.45 -12.75 -9.87
N ARG A 93 3.18 -11.64 -9.95
CA ARG A 93 4.43 -11.42 -9.21
C ARG A 93 4.38 -10.12 -8.43
N ASP A 94 4.93 -10.15 -7.22
CA ASP A 94 5.05 -8.96 -6.39
C ASP A 94 6.26 -8.15 -6.85
N ALA A 95 6.02 -7.24 -7.80
CA ALA A 95 7.05 -6.41 -8.42
C ALA A 95 6.59 -4.95 -8.49
N THR A 96 7.02 -4.15 -7.51
CA THR A 96 6.58 -2.75 -7.39
C THR A 96 6.89 -1.91 -8.63
N THR A 97 8.12 -1.91 -9.14
CA THR A 97 8.50 -1.06 -10.27
C THR A 97 7.69 -1.35 -11.54
N PRO A 98 7.57 -2.61 -12.01
CA PRO A 98 6.71 -2.92 -13.15
C PRO A 98 5.24 -2.56 -12.91
N MET A 99 4.71 -2.77 -11.70
CA MET A 99 3.33 -2.43 -11.36
C MET A 99 3.08 -0.92 -11.50
N LEU A 100 3.97 -0.10 -10.95
CA LEU A 100 3.86 1.37 -11.01
C LEU A 100 4.01 1.88 -12.45
N GLN A 101 4.88 1.28 -13.25
CA GLN A 101 5.04 1.63 -14.67
C GLN A 101 3.81 1.28 -15.51
N ALA A 102 3.09 0.21 -15.17
CA ALA A 102 1.89 -0.24 -15.88
C ALA A 102 0.65 0.63 -15.62
N LEU A 103 0.72 1.59 -14.69
CA LEU A 103 -0.44 2.42 -14.33
C LEU A 103 -0.94 3.23 -15.53
N GLY A 104 -0.06 3.88 -16.31
CA GLY A 104 -0.51 4.73 -17.42
C GLY A 104 -1.50 5.83 -16.97
N GLU A 105 -2.18 6.48 -17.90
CA GLU A 105 -3.05 7.62 -17.58
C GLU A 105 -4.31 7.26 -16.79
N ASP A 106 -4.73 6.00 -16.80
CA ASP A 106 -6.02 5.52 -16.31
C ASP A 106 -5.91 4.50 -15.17
N GLY A 107 -4.69 4.08 -14.83
CA GLY A 107 -4.43 3.09 -13.80
C GLY A 107 -4.25 3.67 -12.41
N ILE A 108 -4.61 2.86 -11.42
CA ILE A 108 -4.42 3.09 -9.98
C ILE A 108 -3.82 1.83 -9.34
N GLY A 109 -2.89 2.02 -8.41
CA GLY A 109 -2.28 0.95 -7.63
C GLY A 109 -1.82 1.45 -6.27
N TYR A 110 -1.03 0.66 -5.55
CA TYR A 110 -0.49 1.05 -4.25
C TYR A 110 0.89 0.43 -3.95
N ALA A 111 1.71 1.17 -3.23
CA ALA A 111 3.02 0.72 -2.77
C ALA A 111 3.39 1.43 -1.47
N THR A 112 4.54 1.10 -0.90
CA THR A 112 5.11 1.94 0.16
C THR A 112 5.36 3.35 -0.37
N ALA A 113 5.17 4.37 0.46
CA ALA A 113 5.39 5.77 0.09
C ALA A 113 6.81 5.98 -0.47
N ASP A 114 7.82 5.39 0.17
CA ASP A 114 9.23 5.44 -0.24
C ASP A 114 9.45 4.89 -1.66
N GLN A 115 8.80 3.77 -1.99
CA GLN A 115 8.89 3.21 -3.34
C GLN A 115 8.24 4.12 -4.39
N ILE A 116 7.21 4.88 -4.04
CA ILE A 116 6.57 5.82 -4.97
C ILE A 116 7.43 7.06 -5.17
N VAL A 117 7.96 7.66 -4.10
CA VAL A 117 8.82 8.85 -4.21
C VAL A 117 10.15 8.56 -4.91
N SER A 118 10.60 7.31 -4.90
CA SER A 118 11.79 6.85 -5.66
C SER A 118 11.57 6.73 -7.17
N GLN A 119 10.34 6.93 -7.68
CA GLN A 119 9.98 6.73 -9.08
C GLN A 119 9.60 8.06 -9.74
N SER A 120 10.17 8.35 -10.91
CA SER A 120 9.92 9.61 -11.63
C SER A 120 8.63 9.62 -12.47
N THR A 121 7.97 8.47 -12.65
CA THR A 121 6.82 8.31 -13.56
C THR A 121 5.46 8.31 -12.87
N VAL A 122 5.44 8.22 -11.54
CA VAL A 122 4.22 8.12 -10.74
C VAL A 122 4.24 9.14 -9.60
N ARG A 123 3.06 9.40 -9.03
CA ARG A 123 2.90 10.19 -7.81
C ARG A 123 1.93 9.52 -6.86
N ALA A 124 2.02 9.90 -5.59
CA ALA A 124 1.01 9.55 -4.61
C ALA A 124 -0.24 10.44 -4.75
N LEU A 125 -1.42 9.87 -4.51
CA LEU A 125 -2.64 10.65 -4.28
C LEU A 125 -2.79 10.96 -2.79
N ALA A 126 -3.28 12.16 -2.50
CA ALA A 126 -3.69 12.51 -1.14
C ALA A 126 -4.95 11.73 -0.75
N ILE A 127 -5.00 11.22 0.48
CA ILE A 127 -6.17 10.54 1.04
C ILE A 127 -6.78 11.41 2.12
N ASP A 128 -8.06 11.74 1.98
CA ASP A 128 -8.77 12.70 2.85
C ASP A 128 -8.01 14.03 2.98
N GLY A 129 -7.36 14.45 1.88
CA GLY A 129 -6.57 15.69 1.82
C GLY A 129 -5.16 15.60 2.40
N VAL A 130 -4.73 14.43 2.88
CA VAL A 130 -3.41 14.22 3.49
C VAL A 130 -2.51 13.42 2.54
N LEU A 131 -1.30 13.91 2.29
CA LEU A 131 -0.28 13.18 1.53
C LEU A 131 0.51 12.21 2.43
N PRO A 132 1.17 11.20 1.85
CA PRO A 132 2.18 10.43 2.59
C PRO A 132 3.30 11.33 3.12
N GLY A 133 3.90 10.95 4.25
CA GLY A 133 4.90 11.71 5.01
C GLY A 133 4.34 12.46 6.21
N PHE A 134 3.03 12.71 6.24
CA PHE A 134 2.35 13.29 7.41
C PHE A 134 1.94 12.20 8.40
N SER A 135 2.05 12.48 9.69
CA SER A 135 1.65 11.55 10.76
C SER A 135 0.15 11.24 10.78
N SER A 136 -0.67 12.12 10.21
CA SER A 136 -2.12 11.96 10.07
C SER A 136 -2.54 11.15 8.83
N TYR A 137 -1.60 10.65 8.03
CA TYR A 137 -1.93 9.87 6.84
C TYR A 137 -2.57 8.52 7.23
N PRO A 138 -3.73 8.14 6.67
CA PRO A 138 -4.57 7.08 7.24
C PRO A 138 -4.04 5.67 7.06
N TYR A 139 -3.18 5.43 6.05
CA TYR A 139 -2.69 4.09 5.74
C TYR A 139 -1.25 3.92 6.22
N THR A 140 -1.12 3.86 7.54
CA THR A 140 0.15 3.71 8.25
C THR A 140 0.19 2.35 8.97
N ARG A 141 1.35 1.69 8.96
CA ARG A 141 1.59 0.48 9.75
C ARG A 141 2.96 0.54 10.44
N ASP A 142 3.08 -0.23 11.51
CA ASP A 142 4.36 -0.48 12.14
C ASP A 142 4.93 -1.80 11.58
N LEU A 143 6.24 -1.80 11.30
CA LEU A 143 6.99 -2.96 10.82
C LEU A 143 7.75 -3.58 11.98
N TYR A 144 7.78 -4.91 11.99
CA TYR A 144 8.37 -5.70 13.07
C TYR A 144 9.34 -6.76 12.53
N TYR A 145 10.40 -7.04 13.27
CA TYR A 145 11.08 -8.33 13.20
C TYR A 145 10.43 -9.29 14.19
N VAL A 146 10.11 -10.49 13.73
CA VAL A 146 9.56 -11.55 14.58
C VAL A 146 10.64 -12.58 14.87
N TYR A 147 10.80 -12.96 16.13
CA TYR A 147 11.82 -13.91 16.56
C TYR A 147 11.29 -14.85 17.65
N LYS A 148 11.89 -16.04 17.73
CA LYS A 148 11.55 -17.01 18.78
C LYS A 148 12.16 -16.60 20.13
N SER A 149 11.35 -16.65 21.17
CA SER A 149 11.78 -16.36 22.54
C SER A 149 12.17 -17.64 23.30
N PRO A 150 13.28 -17.63 24.08
CA PRO A 150 14.24 -16.54 24.22
C PRO A 150 15.18 -16.43 22.99
N PRO A 151 15.65 -15.22 22.64
CA PRO A 151 16.58 -15.04 21.52
C PRO A 151 17.96 -15.60 21.87
N ASN A 152 18.61 -16.24 20.88
CA ASN A 152 20.03 -16.61 21.00
C ASN A 152 20.94 -15.39 20.81
N GLU A 153 22.24 -15.54 21.07
CA GLU A 153 23.20 -14.42 21.01
C GLU A 153 23.28 -13.75 19.64
N SER A 154 23.16 -14.50 18.54
CA SER A 154 23.15 -13.91 17.20
C SER A 154 21.89 -13.07 16.94
N VAL A 155 20.73 -13.53 17.41
CA VAL A 155 19.48 -12.76 17.33
C VAL A 155 19.58 -11.50 18.19
N LYS A 156 20.09 -11.61 19.43
CA LYS A 156 20.30 -10.43 20.29
C LYS A 156 21.24 -9.41 19.65
N ALA A 157 22.37 -9.87 19.09
CA ALA A 157 23.32 -8.99 18.41
C ALA A 157 22.70 -8.30 17.19
N PHE A 158 21.91 -9.03 16.40
CA PHE A 158 21.19 -8.45 15.26
C PHE A 158 20.15 -7.42 15.70
N LEU A 159 19.31 -7.74 16.70
CA LEU A 159 18.33 -6.80 17.23
C LEU A 159 18.99 -5.55 17.82
N GLY A 160 20.09 -5.70 18.55
CA GLY A 160 20.87 -4.57 19.06
C GLY A 160 21.50 -3.71 17.96
N TYR A 161 21.95 -4.31 16.86
CA TYR A 161 22.40 -3.55 15.68
C TYR A 161 21.25 -2.77 15.04
N VAL A 162 20.08 -3.38 14.88
CA VAL A 162 18.88 -2.72 14.35
C VAL A 162 18.47 -1.54 15.24
N GLU A 163 18.44 -1.71 16.56
CA GLU A 163 18.13 -0.65 17.51
C GLU A 163 19.11 0.52 17.42
N SER A 164 20.39 0.25 17.14
CA SER A 164 21.43 1.29 17.05
C SER A 164 21.33 2.18 15.79
N MET A 165 20.52 1.80 14.80
CA MET A 165 20.33 2.55 13.56
C MET A 165 19.14 3.53 13.62
N ASN A 166 18.31 3.44 14.66
CA ASN A 166 17.18 4.35 14.91
C ASN A 166 17.60 5.52 15.80
#